data_AF-A0A8J5MR21-F1
#
_entry.id   AF-A0A8J5MR21-F1
#
_cell.length_a   1.000
_cell.length_b   1.000
_cell.length_c   1.000
_cell.angle_alpha   90.00
_cell.angle_beta   90.00
_cell.angle_gamma   90.00
#
_symmetry.space_group_name_H-M   'P 1'
#
loop_
_entity.id
_entity.type
_entity.pdbx_description
1 polymer ?
#
loop_
_entity_poly.entity_id
_entity_poly.type
_entity_poly.pdbx_seq_one_letter_code
_entity_poly.pdbx_strand_id
1 'polypeptide(L)'
;MPRRHRITSATDRGRIIEAYRAEQDFLVVAAALGVQRTTAYSIVRVYQRENRVEAAHAGGRHKIIDNETLDLIVMLLEANPMMTLREIKEEVMDIFPTKPHFSEVTLSHYLEGELISLKMSRDSPAERNSPAVKEARHAYATWMLATGLQQQLVYIDETYVIM
;
A
#
# COMPACT_ATOMS: atom_id res chain seq x y z
N MET A 1 -13.94 26.66 -13.43
CA MET A 1 -12.69 25.92 -13.13
C MET A 1 -11.99 26.60 -11.96
N PRO A 2 -11.56 25.88 -10.91
CA PRO A 2 -10.79 26.50 -9.83
C PRO A 2 -9.46 27.05 -10.38
N ARG A 3 -9.12 28.29 -10.02
CA ARG A 3 -7.83 28.89 -10.37
C ARG A 3 -6.71 28.06 -9.72
N ARG A 4 -5.97 27.30 -10.52
CA ARG A 4 -4.77 26.60 -10.07
C ARG A 4 -3.69 27.67 -9.81
N HIS A 5 -3.58 28.14 -8.57
CA HIS A 5 -2.54 29.09 -8.19
C HIS A 5 -1.17 28.44 -8.38
N ARG A 6 -0.31 29.08 -9.19
CA ARG A 6 1.06 28.62 -9.41
C ARG A 6 1.85 28.81 -8.12
N ILE A 7 2.31 27.70 -7.53
CA ILE A 7 3.21 27.74 -6.39
C ILE A 7 4.57 28.26 -6.88
N THR A 8 5.13 29.27 -6.20
CA THR A 8 6.48 29.77 -6.46
C THR A 8 7.48 28.64 -6.27
N SER A 9 8.41 28.46 -7.22
CA SER A 9 9.37 27.36 -7.17
C SER A 9 10.26 27.44 -5.92
N ALA A 10 10.75 26.29 -5.47
CA ALA A 10 11.75 26.16 -4.40
C ALA A 10 12.93 27.12 -4.61
N THR A 11 13.47 27.14 -5.84
CA THR A 11 14.59 27.97 -6.25
C THR A 11 14.29 29.47 -6.12
N ASP A 12 13.12 29.91 -6.58
CA ASP A 12 12.73 31.32 -6.50
C ASP A 12 12.49 31.76 -5.05
N ARG A 13 11.91 30.87 -4.23
CA ARG A 13 11.75 31.09 -2.79
C ARG A 13 13.10 31.21 -2.10
N GLY A 14 14.06 30.35 -2.47
CA GLY A 14 15.44 30.41 -2.01
C GLY A 14 16.10 31.75 -2.30
N ARG A 15 16.04 32.23 -3.55
CA ARG A 15 16.60 33.53 -3.96
C ARG A 15 16.01 34.71 -3.20
N ILE A 16 14.70 34.70 -2.96
CA ILE A 16 14.02 35.74 -2.17
C ILE A 16 14.52 35.72 -0.71
N ILE A 17 14.70 34.53 -0.14
CA ILE A 17 15.17 34.37 1.25
C ILE A 17 16.65 34.72 1.38
N GLU A 18 17.49 34.38 0.40
CA GLU A 18 18.90 34.79 0.36
C GLU A 18 19.05 36.31 0.34
N ALA A 19 18.27 37.00 -0.50
CA ALA A 19 18.24 38.46 -0.54
C ALA A 19 17.81 39.06 0.81
N TYR A 20 16.79 38.47 1.45
CA TYR A 20 16.36 38.87 2.79
C TYR A 20 17.46 38.65 3.85
N ARG A 21 18.16 37.50 3.82
CA ARG A 21 19.27 37.20 4.75
C ARG A 21 20.47 38.12 4.57
N ALA A 22 20.71 38.56 3.34
CA ALA A 22 21.76 39.53 3.00
C ALA A 22 21.36 40.99 3.29
N GLU A 23 20.22 41.23 3.96
CA GLU A 23 19.67 42.56 4.24
C GLU A 23 19.43 43.41 2.98
N GLN A 24 19.23 42.76 1.83
CA GLN A 24 18.90 43.41 0.56
C GLN A 24 17.39 43.54 0.38
N ASP A 25 16.96 44.41 -0.55
CA ASP A 25 15.55 44.52 -0.90
C ASP A 25 15.09 43.29 -1.71
N PHE A 26 14.60 42.29 -0.99
CA PHE A 26 14.06 41.05 -1.56
C PHE A 26 12.85 41.27 -2.49
N LEU A 27 12.20 42.44 -2.46
CA LEU A 27 11.10 42.76 -3.39
C LEU A 27 11.60 43.03 -4.80
N VAL A 28 12.82 43.56 -4.95
CA VAL A 28 13.46 43.72 -6.26
C VAL A 28 13.72 42.35 -6.88
N VAL A 29 14.24 41.42 -6.08
CA VAL A 29 14.45 40.02 -6.49
C VAL A 29 13.12 39.36 -6.83
N ALA A 30 12.09 39.54 -6.00
CA ALA A 30 10.75 39.01 -6.28
C ALA A 30 10.17 39.53 -7.60
N ALA A 31 10.31 40.84 -7.87
CA ALA A 31 9.85 41.45 -9.12
C ALA A 31 10.58 40.88 -10.34
N ALA A 32 11.91 40.69 -10.25
CA ALA A 32 12.71 40.08 -11.31
C ALA A 32 12.32 38.61 -11.58
N LEU A 33 11.87 37.88 -10.55
CA LEU A 33 11.38 36.51 -10.65
C LEU A 33 9.88 36.41 -11.03
N GLY A 34 9.20 37.55 -11.23
CA GLY A 34 7.75 37.58 -11.52
C GLY A 34 6.86 37.15 -10.35
N VAL A 35 7.38 37.21 -9.11
CA VAL A 35 6.65 36.87 -7.87
C VAL A 35 5.92 38.11 -7.36
N GLN A 36 4.63 37.99 -7.08
CA GLN A 36 3.84 39.09 -6.53
C GLN A 36 4.38 39.54 -5.17
N ARG A 37 4.36 40.85 -4.91
CA ARG A 37 4.81 41.45 -3.63
C ARG A 37 4.19 40.76 -2.42
N THR A 38 2.88 40.50 -2.46
CA THR A 38 2.13 39.79 -1.41
C THR A 38 2.66 38.39 -1.16
N THR A 39 2.99 37.65 -2.22
CA THR A 39 3.61 36.32 -2.13
C THR A 39 5.02 36.39 -1.55
N ALA A 40 5.84 37.36 -1.97
CA ALA A 40 7.19 37.56 -1.43
C ALA A 40 7.19 37.84 0.08
N TYR A 41 6.30 38.74 0.55
CA TYR A 41 6.12 38.96 1.99
C TYR A 41 5.66 37.71 2.73
N SER A 42 4.75 36.93 2.15
CA SER A 42 4.29 35.66 2.75
C SER A 42 5.43 34.65 2.88
N ILE A 43 6.31 34.55 1.86
CA ILE A 43 7.50 33.70 1.88
C ILE A 43 8.43 34.10 3.04
N VAL A 44 8.80 35.38 3.12
CA VAL A 44 9.69 35.88 4.18
C VAL A 44 9.07 35.70 5.56
N ARG A 45 7.76 35.97 5.72
CA ARG A 45 7.04 35.77 6.98
C ARG A 45 7.06 34.31 7.44
N VAL A 46 6.85 33.37 6.51
CA VAL A 46 6.95 31.93 6.82
C VAL A 46 8.38 31.56 7.21
N TYR A 47 9.38 32.09 6.51
CA TYR A 47 10.79 31.88 6.85
C TYR A 47 11.14 32.41 8.24
N GLN A 48 10.69 33.61 8.61
CA GLN A 48 10.92 34.16 9.96
C GLN A 48 10.29 33.30 11.06
N ARG A 49 9.12 32.70 10.81
CA ARG A 49 8.37 31.92 11.82
C ARG A 49 8.85 30.48 11.93
N GLU A 50 9.16 29.83 10.81
CA GLU A 50 9.36 28.38 10.71
C GLU A 50 10.76 28.01 10.20
N ASN A 51 11.61 28.99 9.86
CA ASN A 51 12.91 28.80 9.21
C ASN A 51 12.83 27.94 7.93
N ARG A 52 11.69 28.01 7.23
CA ARG A 52 11.35 27.14 6.11
C ARG A 52 11.37 27.88 4.79
N VAL A 53 12.20 27.39 3.86
CA VAL A 53 12.31 27.89 2.49
C VAL A 53 11.24 27.28 1.60
N GLU A 54 11.05 25.96 1.66
CA GLU A 54 10.12 25.23 0.79
C GLU A 54 8.66 25.58 1.05
N ALA A 55 7.80 25.42 0.03
CA ALA A 55 6.35 25.48 0.23
C ALA A 55 5.88 24.29 1.08
N ALA A 56 4.83 24.48 1.88
CA ALA A 56 4.27 23.35 2.63
C ALA A 56 3.54 22.45 1.63
N HIS A 57 3.70 21.14 1.75
CA HIS A 57 2.81 20.22 1.07
C HIS A 57 1.39 20.45 1.59
N ALA A 58 0.43 20.59 0.67
CA ALA A 58 -0.96 20.58 1.06
C ALA A 58 -1.24 19.25 1.80
N GLY A 59 -1.91 19.32 2.94
CA GLY A 59 -2.30 18.13 3.67
C GLY A 59 -3.06 17.16 2.77
N GLY A 60 -2.78 15.88 2.92
CA GLY A 60 -3.52 14.82 2.22
C GLY A 60 -4.95 14.71 2.73
N ARG A 61 -5.79 13.99 1.98
CA ARG A 61 -7.11 13.57 2.47
C ARG A 61 -6.91 12.62 3.65
N HIS A 62 -7.71 12.77 4.71
CA HIS A 62 -7.70 11.83 5.83
C HIS A 62 -8.00 10.41 5.35
N LYS A 63 -7.28 9.42 5.88
CA LYS A 63 -7.53 8.00 5.62
C LYS A 63 -8.95 7.63 6.08
N ILE A 64 -9.68 6.91 5.25
CA ILE A 64 -11.04 6.42 5.57
C ILE A 64 -10.93 5.19 6.49
N ILE A 65 -10.00 4.29 6.17
CA ILE A 65 -9.64 3.14 7.00
C ILE A 65 -8.43 3.56 7.82
N ASP A 66 -8.59 3.63 9.14
CA ASP A 66 -7.50 3.88 10.06
C ASP A 66 -6.69 2.60 10.32
N ASN A 67 -5.56 2.74 11.02
CA ASN A 67 -4.66 1.61 11.24
C ASN A 67 -5.31 0.52 12.11
N GLU A 68 -6.12 0.89 13.11
CA GLU A 68 -6.80 -0.09 13.97
C GLU A 68 -7.81 -0.94 13.17
N THR A 69 -8.58 -0.32 12.26
CA THR A 69 -9.46 -1.07 11.37
C THR A 69 -8.67 -1.94 10.40
N LEU A 70 -7.52 -1.47 9.92
CA LEU A 70 -6.66 -2.25 9.04
C LEU A 70 -6.08 -3.47 9.75
N ASP A 71 -5.64 -3.34 11.00
CA ASP A 71 -5.14 -4.45 11.82
C ASP A 71 -6.22 -5.52 12.01
N LEU A 72 -7.48 -5.11 12.26
CA LEU A 72 -8.62 -6.05 12.33
C LEU A 72 -8.86 -6.76 10.99
N ILE A 73 -8.83 -6.01 9.88
CA ILE A 73 -9.00 -6.59 8.54
C ILE A 73 -7.95 -7.67 8.27
N VAL A 74 -6.67 -7.40 8.61
CA VAL A 74 -5.57 -8.36 8.45
C VAL A 74 -5.79 -9.57 9.34
N MET A 75 -6.18 -9.38 10.59
CA MET A 75 -6.48 -10.49 11.52
C MET A 75 -7.59 -11.39 11.00
N LEU A 76 -8.67 -10.83 10.45
CA LEU A 76 -9.77 -11.60 9.86
C LEU A 76 -9.29 -12.44 8.66
N LEU A 77 -8.44 -11.86 7.81
CA LEU A 77 -7.86 -12.56 6.65
C LEU A 77 -6.87 -13.65 7.05
N GLU A 78 -6.07 -13.45 8.09
CA GLU A 78 -5.16 -14.49 8.61
C GLU A 78 -5.94 -15.67 9.19
N ALA A 79 -7.07 -15.40 9.85
CA ALA A 79 -7.96 -16.44 10.38
C ALA A 79 -8.71 -17.18 9.27
N ASN A 80 -9.20 -16.45 8.25
CA ASN A 80 -9.91 -17.03 7.12
C ASN A 80 -9.53 -16.32 5.79
N PRO A 81 -8.53 -16.85 5.07
CA PRO A 81 -8.09 -16.28 3.80
C PRO A 81 -9.13 -16.35 2.66
N MET A 82 -10.24 -17.07 2.86
CA MET A 82 -11.30 -17.25 1.86
C MET A 82 -12.40 -16.19 1.99
N MET A 83 -12.35 -15.31 2.99
CA MET A 83 -13.35 -14.25 3.14
C MET A 83 -13.35 -13.31 1.93
N THR A 84 -14.54 -12.98 1.47
CA THR A 84 -14.76 -11.97 0.44
C THR A 84 -14.61 -10.56 1.02
N LEU A 85 -14.33 -9.58 0.15
CA LEU A 85 -14.26 -8.17 0.55
C LEU A 85 -15.57 -7.68 1.20
N ARG A 86 -16.71 -8.22 0.77
CA ARG A 86 -18.01 -7.90 1.33
C ARG A 86 -18.14 -8.43 2.76
N GLU A 87 -17.81 -9.70 2.99
CA GLU A 87 -17.87 -10.31 4.33
C GLU A 87 -16.92 -9.60 5.31
N ILE A 88 -15.69 -9.30 4.87
CA ILE A 88 -14.74 -8.53 5.70
C ILE A 88 -15.31 -7.17 6.06
N LYS A 89 -15.92 -6.47 5.08
CA LYS A 89 -16.53 -5.18 5.32
C LYS A 89 -17.69 -5.28 6.32
N GLU A 90 -18.58 -6.27 6.17
CA GLU A 90 -19.71 -6.49 7.08
C GLU A 90 -19.21 -6.76 8.51
N GLU A 91 -18.26 -7.67 8.68
CA GLU A 91 -17.67 -8.01 9.98
C GLU A 91 -17.01 -6.79 10.65
N VAL A 92 -16.29 -5.97 9.88
CA VAL A 92 -15.67 -4.75 10.38
C VAL A 92 -16.71 -3.72 10.82
N MET A 93 -17.80 -3.57 10.08
CA MET A 93 -18.87 -2.62 10.44
C MET A 93 -19.66 -3.09 11.66
N ASP A 94 -19.78 -4.40 11.87
CA ASP A 94 -20.41 -4.98 13.06
C ASP A 94 -19.54 -4.80 14.32
N ILE A 95 -18.23 -5.00 14.20
CA ILE A 95 -17.27 -4.79 15.30
C ILE A 95 -17.07 -3.29 15.60
N PHE A 96 -17.03 -2.45 14.57
CA PHE A 96 -16.81 -1.01 14.67
C PHE A 96 -17.97 -0.18 14.09
N PRO A 97 -19.15 -0.19 14.74
CA PRO A 97 -20.37 0.44 14.19
C PRO A 97 -20.29 1.97 14.10
N THR A 98 -19.39 2.60 14.85
CA THR A 98 -19.19 4.06 14.84
C THR A 98 -18.18 4.53 13.81
N LYS A 99 -17.44 3.61 13.16
CA LYS A 99 -16.41 4.00 12.19
C LYS A 99 -17.01 4.36 10.83
N PRO A 100 -16.29 5.18 10.04
CA PRO A 100 -16.78 5.57 8.71
C PRO A 100 -16.97 4.35 7.81
N HIS A 101 -18.08 4.35 7.06
CA HIS A 101 -18.31 3.32 6.06
C HIS A 101 -17.34 3.48 4.89
N PHE A 102 -16.90 2.34 4.34
CA PHE A 102 -16.04 2.30 3.15
C PHE A 102 -16.60 1.35 2.08
N SER A 103 -16.16 1.51 0.83
CA SER A 103 -16.52 0.63 -0.28
C SER A 103 -15.58 -0.58 -0.34
N GLU A 104 -16.03 -1.67 -0.98
CA GLU A 104 -15.17 -2.84 -1.26
C GLU A 104 -13.93 -2.46 -2.08
N VAL A 105 -14.07 -1.51 -3.00
CA VAL A 105 -12.93 -0.96 -3.77
C VAL A 105 -11.94 -0.25 -2.86
N THR A 106 -12.42 0.51 -1.87
CA THR A 106 -11.53 1.14 -0.88
C THR A 106 -10.79 0.07 -0.10
N LEU A 107 -11.50 -0.95 0.41
CA LEU A 107 -10.88 -2.07 1.12
C LEU A 107 -9.81 -2.77 0.26
N SER A 108 -10.12 -3.05 -1.01
CA SER A 108 -9.16 -3.66 -1.94
C SER A 108 -7.88 -2.85 -2.10
N HIS A 109 -7.97 -1.52 -2.21
CA HIS A 109 -6.78 -0.66 -2.32
C HIS A 109 -5.95 -0.62 -1.03
N TYR A 110 -6.59 -0.69 0.13
CA TYR A 110 -5.86 -0.77 1.40
C TYR A 110 -5.15 -2.11 1.55
N LEU A 111 -5.80 -3.22 1.19
CA LEU A 111 -5.17 -4.55 1.18
C LEU A 111 -3.98 -4.62 0.22
N GLU A 112 -4.10 -4.02 -0.98
CA GLU A 112 -2.98 -3.91 -1.92
C GLU A 112 -1.81 -3.11 -1.31
N GLY A 113 -2.11 -2.05 -0.55
CA GLY A 113 -1.11 -1.30 0.22
C GLY A 113 -0.40 -2.11 1.29
N GLU A 114 -1.09 -3.09 1.90
CA GLU A 114 -0.54 -4.07 2.84
C GLU A 114 0.11 -5.27 2.14
N LEU A 115 0.30 -5.21 0.82
CA LEU A 115 0.88 -6.28 -0.01
C LEU A 115 0.06 -7.59 0.03
N ILE A 116 -1.23 -7.49 0.34
CA ILE A 116 -2.17 -8.61 0.33
C ILE A 116 -2.85 -8.67 -1.03
N SER A 117 -2.60 -9.75 -1.76
CA SER A 117 -3.17 -9.99 -3.09
C SER A 117 -4.09 -11.21 -3.11
N LEU A 118 -5.14 -11.14 -3.92
CA LEU A 118 -6.01 -12.29 -4.16
C LEU A 118 -5.30 -13.37 -4.98
N LYS A 119 -5.43 -14.63 -4.57
CA LYS A 119 -4.98 -15.79 -5.31
C LYS A 119 -6.11 -16.81 -5.39
N MET A 120 -6.28 -17.43 -6.55
CA MET A 120 -7.25 -18.51 -6.73
C MET A 120 -6.89 -19.67 -5.79
N SER A 121 -7.85 -20.06 -4.95
CA SER A 121 -7.78 -21.33 -4.23
C SER A 121 -8.02 -22.49 -5.20
N ARG A 122 -7.49 -23.66 -4.86
CA ARG A 122 -7.71 -24.90 -5.61
C ARG A 122 -8.13 -25.98 -4.64
N ASP A 123 -9.13 -26.75 -5.02
CA ASP A 123 -9.50 -27.93 -4.28
C ASP A 123 -8.36 -28.95 -4.35
N SER A 124 -7.99 -29.47 -3.20
CA SER A 124 -7.09 -30.61 -3.08
C SER A 124 -7.91 -31.80 -2.61
N PRO A 125 -7.82 -32.97 -3.25
CA PRO A 125 -8.50 -34.17 -2.80
C PRO A 125 -8.23 -34.41 -1.30
N ALA A 126 -9.30 -34.59 -0.51
CA ALA A 126 -9.20 -34.67 0.94
C ALA A 126 -8.23 -35.77 1.41
N GLU A 127 -8.23 -36.92 0.73
CA GLU A 127 -7.34 -38.04 1.04
C GLU A 127 -5.84 -37.69 0.91
N ARG A 128 -5.47 -36.80 -0.04
CA ARG A 128 -4.06 -36.38 -0.22
C ARG A 128 -3.50 -35.65 0.98
N ASN A 129 -4.37 -35.04 1.80
CA ASN A 129 -4.01 -34.30 2.99
C ASN A 129 -4.18 -35.10 4.29
N SER A 130 -4.63 -36.36 4.21
CA SER A 130 -4.71 -37.23 5.38
C SER A 130 -3.31 -37.45 6.00
N PRO A 131 -3.20 -37.57 7.33
CA PRO A 131 -1.90 -37.77 7.98
C PRO A 131 -1.13 -38.98 7.43
N ALA A 132 -1.84 -40.09 7.22
CA ALA A 132 -1.25 -41.32 6.68
C ALA A 132 -0.69 -41.13 5.25
N VAL A 133 -1.42 -40.45 4.37
CA VAL A 133 -0.94 -40.19 3.00
C VAL A 133 0.22 -39.19 3.00
N LYS A 134 0.21 -38.18 3.88
CA LYS A 134 1.35 -37.26 4.03
C LYS A 134 2.62 -38.01 4.47
N GLU A 135 2.50 -38.91 5.44
CA GLU A 135 3.60 -39.73 5.93
C GLU A 135 4.12 -40.68 4.84
N ALA A 136 3.23 -41.39 4.14
CA ALA A 136 3.59 -42.28 3.04
C ALA A 136 4.32 -41.53 1.90
N ARG A 137 3.83 -40.34 1.54
CA ARG A 137 4.49 -39.48 0.52
C ARG A 137 5.87 -39.01 0.96
N HIS A 138 6.01 -38.64 2.23
CA HIS A 138 7.30 -38.24 2.79
C HIS A 138 8.30 -39.40 2.79
N ALA A 139 7.87 -40.59 3.23
CA ALA A 139 8.69 -41.79 3.23
C ALA A 139 9.14 -42.18 1.81
N TYR A 140 8.22 -42.16 0.84
CA TYR A 140 8.52 -42.44 -0.56
C TYR A 140 9.52 -41.43 -1.14
N ALA A 141 9.30 -40.12 -0.93
CA ALA A 141 10.20 -39.08 -1.42
C ALA A 141 11.61 -39.21 -0.84
N THR A 142 11.71 -39.54 0.45
CA THR A 142 12.98 -39.78 1.14
C THR A 142 13.73 -40.96 0.53
N TRP A 143 13.04 -42.08 0.32
CA TRP A 143 13.62 -43.26 -0.34
C TRP A 143 14.03 -42.98 -1.79
N MET A 144 13.18 -42.28 -2.55
CA MET A 144 13.42 -41.96 -3.95
C MET A 144 14.70 -41.13 -4.13
N LEU A 145 14.87 -40.09 -3.29
CA LEU A 145 16.07 -39.25 -3.30
C LEU A 145 17.33 -39.99 -2.85
N ALA A 146 17.22 -40.90 -1.87
CA ALA A 146 18.37 -41.61 -1.31
C ALA A 146 18.85 -42.79 -2.18
N THR A 147 17.95 -43.50 -2.84
CA THR A 147 18.26 -44.78 -3.49
C THR A 147 17.56 -44.94 -4.84
N GLY A 148 16.32 -44.51 -4.95
CA GLY A 148 15.49 -44.76 -6.15
C GLY A 148 16.05 -44.15 -7.44
N LEU A 149 16.68 -42.97 -7.39
CA LEU A 149 17.24 -42.29 -8.57
C LEU A 149 18.47 -42.97 -9.19
N GLN A 150 19.08 -43.94 -8.51
CA GLN A 150 20.22 -44.71 -9.04
C GLN A 150 19.79 -45.87 -9.94
N GLN A 151 18.48 -46.09 -10.08
CA GLN A 151 17.89 -47.18 -10.86
C GLN A 151 17.25 -46.66 -12.15
N GLN A 152 17.15 -47.51 -13.18
CA GLN A 152 16.36 -47.21 -14.37
C GLN A 152 14.87 -47.39 -14.03
N LEU A 153 14.13 -46.27 -13.95
CA LEU A 153 12.72 -46.25 -13.58
C LEU A 153 11.82 -46.09 -14.81
N VAL A 154 10.81 -46.95 -14.92
CA VAL A 154 9.72 -46.83 -15.91
C VAL A 154 8.42 -46.61 -15.14
N TYR A 155 7.71 -45.52 -15.44
CA TYR A 155 6.44 -45.18 -14.81
C TYR A 155 5.29 -45.49 -15.75
N ILE A 156 4.25 -46.14 -15.22
CA ILE A 156 3.03 -46.48 -15.93
C ILE A 156 1.86 -45.97 -15.07
N ASP A 157 0.95 -45.24 -15.69
CA ASP A 157 -0.26 -44.75 -15.03
C ASP A 157 -1.45 -44.90 -15.98
N GLU A 158 -2.62 -45.17 -15.41
CA GLU A 158 -3.85 -45.34 -16.17
C GLU A 158 -4.57 -43.99 -16.27
N THR A 159 -4.86 -43.53 -17.49
CA THR A 159 -5.68 -42.34 -17.71
C THR A 159 -6.93 -42.70 -18.48
N TYR A 160 -8.09 -42.33 -17.93
CA TYR A 160 -9.35 -42.42 -18.67
C TYR A 160 -9.47 -41.23 -19.63
N VAL A 161 -9.87 -41.51 -20.88
CA VAL A 161 -10.31 -40.47 -21.82
C VAL A 161 -11.80 -40.24 -21.57
N ILE A 162 -12.15 -39.07 -21.07
CA ILE A 162 -13.56 -38.64 -20.93
C ILE A 162 -14.01 -38.19 -22.33
N MET A 163 -14.92 -38.96 -22.96
CA MET A 163 -15.59 -38.61 -24.22
C MET A 163 -16.78 -37.68 -23.99
#